data_AF-A0A3D2RY63-F1
#
_entry.id   AF-A0A3D2RY63-F1
#
_cell.length_a   1.000
_cell.length_b   1.000
_cell.length_c   1.000
_cell.angle_alpha   90.00
_cell.angle_beta   90.00
_cell.angle_gamma   90.00
#
_symmetry.space_group_name_H-M   'P 1'
#
loop_
_entity.id
_entity.type
_entity.pdbx_description
1 polymer ?
#
loop_
_entity_poly.entity_id
_entity_poly.type
_entity_poly.pdbx_seq_one_letter_code
_entity_poly.pdbx_strand_id
1 'polypeptide(L)'
;MKITDLKCAVIGNNPVVRIVTDDGIDGFGEVESFKQYLKPHVIFYKDYILGQDPTNVERVMMQIRRLGSFKPWGSAVSAIEMALWDIAGKAANLPVYKLLGGKVRDQVRVYNGAVRFPSRGVEPKHHAENMAAMKASPEGF
;
A
#
# COMPACT_ATOMS: atom_id res chain seq x y z
N MET A 1 -11.92 16.15 -11.91
CA MET A 1 -10.71 15.36 -11.67
C MET A 1 -10.47 14.29 -12.72
N LYS A 2 -9.26 14.26 -13.26
CA LYS A 2 -8.73 13.23 -14.16
C LYS A 2 -7.31 12.87 -13.75
N ILE A 3 -6.95 11.61 -13.97
CA ILE A 3 -5.58 11.13 -13.81
C ILE A 3 -4.71 11.69 -14.94
N THR A 4 -3.63 12.39 -14.59
CA THR A 4 -2.70 13.00 -15.54
C THR A 4 -1.35 12.29 -15.58
N ASP A 5 -0.97 11.58 -14.52
CA ASP A 5 0.27 10.81 -14.48
C ASP A 5 0.21 9.63 -13.49
N LEU A 6 1.03 8.62 -13.75
CA LEU A 6 1.33 7.52 -12.84
C LEU A 6 2.84 7.45 -12.66
N LYS A 7 3.31 7.71 -11.44
CA LYS A 7 4.72 7.74 -11.07
C LYS A 7 5.05 6.62 -10.11
N CYS A 8 6.31 6.17 -10.13
CA CYS A 8 6.83 5.19 -9.20
C CYS A 8 8.28 5.53 -8.82
N ALA A 9 8.52 5.64 -7.52
CA ALA A 9 9.84 5.85 -6.93
C ALA A 9 10.14 4.74 -5.92
N VAL A 10 11.42 4.42 -5.72
CA VAL A 10 11.82 3.52 -4.64
C VAL A 10 12.24 4.40 -3.47
N ILE A 11 11.52 4.30 -2.36
CA ILE A 11 11.81 5.05 -1.13
C ILE A 11 12.19 4.02 -0.06
N GLY A 12 13.41 4.13 0.48
CA GLY A 12 14.01 3.06 1.26
C GLY A 12 14.11 1.78 0.42
N ASN A 13 13.47 0.71 0.88
CA ASN A 13 13.42 -0.59 0.19
C ASN A 13 12.04 -0.90 -0.41
N ASN A 14 11.15 0.09 -0.59
CA ASN A 14 9.80 -0.16 -1.09
C ASN A 14 9.45 0.75 -2.29
N PRO A 15 8.83 0.20 -3.35
CA PRO A 15 8.24 0.99 -4.41
C PRO A 15 7.00 1.75 -3.90
N VAL A 16 7.04 3.07 -4.06
CA VAL A 16 5.93 3.98 -3.76
C VAL A 16 5.35 4.51 -5.07
N VAL A 17 4.05 4.32 -5.22
CA VAL A 17 3.24 4.76 -6.36
C VAL A 17 2.64 6.12 -6.03
N ARG A 18 2.65 7.03 -7.01
CA ARG A 18 1.93 8.30 -6.95
C ARG A 18 1.07 8.47 -8.19
N ILE A 19 -0.23 8.66 -8.00
CA ILE A 19 -1.17 9.05 -9.05
C ILE A 19 -1.34 10.56 -8.98
N VAL A 20 -1.10 11.24 -10.10
CA VAL A 20 -1.21 12.71 -10.22
C VAL A 20 -2.53 13.05 -10.91
N THR A 21 -3.19 14.11 -10.46
CA THR A 21 -4.44 14.58 -11.05
C THR A 21 -4.36 16.01 -11.57
N ASP A 22 -5.32 16.40 -12.41
CA ASP A 22 -5.46 17.78 -12.92
C ASP A 22 -5.97 18.78 -11.86
N ASP A 23 -6.65 18.30 -10.83
CA ASP A 23 -7.19 19.11 -9.73
C ASP A 23 -6.18 19.30 -8.56
N GLY A 24 -4.93 18.84 -8.74
CA GLY A 24 -3.86 18.99 -7.75
C GLY A 24 -3.97 18.06 -6.52
N ILE A 25 -4.87 17.07 -6.55
CA ILE A 25 -5.04 16.06 -5.51
C ILE A 25 -4.33 14.77 -5.93
N ASP A 26 -3.27 14.43 -5.22
CA ASP A 26 -2.47 13.25 -5.54
C ASP A 26 -2.70 12.11 -4.54
N GLY A 27 -2.61 10.89 -5.06
CA GLY A 27 -2.78 9.65 -4.30
C GLY A 27 -1.51 8.88 -4.17
N PHE A 28 -1.32 8.22 -3.03
CA PHE A 28 -0.15 7.41 -2.74
C PHE A 28 -0.52 5.97 -2.40
N GLY A 29 0.28 5.04 -2.89
CA GLY A 29 0.21 3.63 -2.54
C GLY A 29 1.60 3.03 -2.45
N GLU A 30 1.74 1.91 -1.75
CA GLU A 30 3.04 1.27 -1.51
C GLU A 30 2.95 -0.22 -1.84
N VAL A 31 4.02 -0.75 -2.43
CA VAL A 31 4.19 -2.19 -2.65
C VAL A 31 5.00 -2.80 -1.51
N GLU A 32 4.69 -4.03 -1.11
CA GLU A 32 5.15 -4.62 0.16
C GLU A 32 6.67 -4.79 0.30
N SER A 33 7.40 -4.89 -0.81
CA SER A 33 8.85 -5.12 -0.82
C SER A 33 9.44 -4.74 -2.17
N PHE A 34 10.62 -4.16 -2.21
CA PHE A 34 11.31 -3.88 -3.47
C PHE A 34 11.71 -5.14 -4.22
N LYS A 35 11.43 -5.09 -5.51
CA LYS A 35 11.92 -6.02 -6.54
C LYS A 35 12.23 -5.17 -7.76
N GLN A 36 13.32 -5.46 -8.44
CA GLN A 36 13.82 -4.63 -9.55
C GLN A 36 12.77 -4.41 -10.65
N TYR A 37 11.92 -5.39 -10.89
CA TYR A 37 10.87 -5.34 -11.91
C TYR A 37 9.61 -4.56 -11.50
N LEU A 38 9.43 -4.20 -10.23
CA LEU A 38 8.16 -3.61 -9.78
C LEU A 38 7.94 -2.20 -10.31
N LYS A 39 8.99 -1.38 -10.40
CA LYS A 39 8.88 -0.05 -10.99
C LYS A 39 8.37 -0.10 -12.45
N PRO A 40 9.00 -0.85 -13.38
CA PRO A 40 8.48 -0.96 -14.73
C PRO A 40 7.09 -1.62 -14.78
N HIS A 41 6.78 -2.57 -13.90
CA HIS A 41 5.42 -3.15 -13.81
C HIS A 41 4.36 -2.11 -13.40
N VAL A 42 4.66 -1.21 -12.46
CA VAL A 42 3.72 -0.12 -12.13
C VAL A 42 3.51 0.79 -13.34
N ILE A 43 4.59 1.20 -14.01
CA ILE A 43 4.52 2.12 -15.15
C ILE A 43 3.76 1.50 -16.34
N PHE A 44 3.80 0.18 -16.52
CA PHE A 44 3.01 -0.53 -17.54
C PHE A 44 1.50 -0.20 -17.46
N TYR A 45 0.94 0.03 -16.28
CA TYR A 45 -0.49 0.32 -16.12
C TYR A 45 -0.86 1.77 -16.43
N LYS A 46 0.12 2.67 -16.65
CA LYS A 46 -0.10 4.11 -16.81
C LYS A 46 -1.14 4.40 -17.89
N ASP A 47 -0.92 3.91 -19.10
CA ASP A 47 -1.75 4.25 -20.26
C ASP A 47 -3.18 3.71 -20.16
N TYR A 48 -3.43 2.73 -19.30
CA TYR A 48 -4.77 2.19 -19.05
C TYR A 48 -5.63 3.07 -18.15
N ILE A 49 -5.00 3.94 -17.33
CA ILE A 49 -5.70 4.73 -16.31
C ILE A 49 -5.69 6.23 -16.59
N LEU A 50 -4.82 6.72 -17.49
CA LEU A 50 -4.79 8.14 -17.86
C LEU A 50 -6.16 8.63 -18.35
N GLY A 51 -6.52 9.85 -17.95
CA GLY A 51 -7.77 10.50 -18.31
C GLY A 51 -9.02 9.99 -17.58
N GLN A 52 -8.92 8.89 -16.83
CA GLN A 52 -10.02 8.40 -15.99
C GLN A 52 -10.21 9.30 -14.76
N ASP A 53 -11.44 9.34 -14.24
CA ASP A 53 -11.74 9.95 -12.94
C ASP A 53 -11.28 9.01 -11.82
N PRO A 54 -10.29 9.41 -10.99
CA PRO A 54 -9.72 8.54 -9.96
C PRO A 54 -10.69 8.25 -8.79
N THR A 55 -11.75 9.03 -8.62
CA THR A 55 -12.75 8.82 -7.56
C THR A 55 -13.69 7.65 -7.87
N ASN A 56 -13.79 7.26 -9.15
CA ASN A 56 -14.50 6.06 -9.58
C ASN A 56 -13.60 4.82 -9.47
N VAL A 57 -13.14 4.50 -8.26
CA VAL A 57 -12.08 3.52 -7.99
C VAL A 57 -12.31 2.20 -8.73
N GLU A 58 -13.48 1.56 -8.56
CA GLU A 58 -13.74 0.26 -9.20
C GLU A 58 -13.77 0.36 -10.74
N ARG A 59 -14.23 1.49 -11.31
CA ARG A 59 -14.22 1.69 -12.77
C ARG A 59 -12.80 1.73 -13.33
N VAL A 60 -11.89 2.39 -12.64
CA VAL A 60 -10.46 2.39 -13.00
C VAL A 60 -9.88 0.99 -12.83
N MET A 61 -10.21 0.32 -11.72
CA MET A 61 -9.74 -1.03 -11.43
C MET A 61 -10.20 -2.05 -12.47
N MET A 62 -11.41 -1.97 -13.01
CA MET A 62 -11.88 -2.86 -14.09
C MET A 62 -10.98 -2.80 -15.35
N GLN A 63 -10.24 -1.70 -15.59
CA GLN A 63 -9.30 -1.59 -16.71
C GLN A 63 -8.04 -2.43 -16.50
N ILE A 64 -7.55 -2.50 -15.26
CA ILE A 64 -6.22 -3.06 -14.94
C ILE A 64 -6.29 -4.37 -14.16
N ARG A 65 -7.39 -4.66 -13.45
CA ARG A 65 -7.52 -5.83 -12.55
C ARG A 65 -7.34 -7.15 -13.28
N ARG A 66 -7.82 -7.26 -14.53
CA ARG A 66 -7.62 -8.42 -15.41
C ARG A 66 -6.18 -8.62 -15.89
N LEU A 67 -5.40 -7.53 -15.89
CA LEU A 67 -3.96 -7.52 -16.19
C LEU A 67 -3.14 -7.69 -14.90
N GLY A 68 -3.81 -7.76 -13.75
CA GLY A 68 -3.29 -8.30 -12.51
C GLY A 68 -3.49 -9.81 -12.45
N SER A 69 -2.83 -10.44 -11.47
CA SER A 69 -3.00 -11.86 -11.13
C SER A 69 -2.28 -12.09 -9.79
N PHE A 70 -1.81 -13.31 -9.54
CA PHE A 70 -0.89 -13.58 -8.43
C PHE A 70 0.37 -12.72 -8.49
N LYS A 71 1.13 -12.71 -7.40
CA LYS A 71 2.42 -12.00 -7.35
C LYS A 71 3.30 -12.44 -8.54
N PRO A 72 3.94 -11.48 -9.24
CA PRO A 72 4.12 -10.07 -8.86
C PRO A 72 3.11 -9.07 -9.43
N TRP A 73 2.26 -9.46 -10.38
CA TRP A 73 1.41 -8.54 -11.14
C TRP A 73 0.31 -7.90 -10.27
N GLY A 74 -0.24 -8.67 -9.33
CA GLY A 74 -1.23 -8.16 -8.38
C GLY A 74 -0.69 -7.07 -7.43
N SER A 75 0.61 -7.05 -7.13
CA SER A 75 1.20 -6.05 -6.22
C SER A 75 1.12 -4.63 -6.80
N ALA A 76 1.41 -4.47 -8.09
CA ALA A 76 1.32 -3.17 -8.75
C ALA A 76 -0.13 -2.67 -8.83
N VAL A 77 -1.06 -3.55 -9.20
CA VAL A 77 -2.50 -3.25 -9.25
C VAL A 77 -3.03 -2.84 -7.86
N SER A 78 -2.62 -3.54 -6.81
CA SER A 78 -3.01 -3.22 -5.43
C SER A 78 -2.49 -1.85 -4.97
N ALA A 79 -1.23 -1.50 -5.27
CA ALA A 79 -0.68 -0.20 -4.91
C ALA A 79 -1.37 0.95 -5.68
N ILE A 80 -1.77 0.71 -6.93
CA ILE A 80 -2.58 1.67 -7.70
C ILE A 80 -3.96 1.84 -7.03
N GLU A 81 -4.64 0.76 -6.64
CA GLU A 81 -5.93 0.81 -5.94
C GLU A 81 -5.86 1.61 -4.63
N MET A 82 -4.79 1.42 -3.85
CA MET A 82 -4.55 2.20 -2.63
C MET A 82 -4.41 3.70 -2.92
N ALA A 83 -3.67 4.07 -3.97
CA ALA A 83 -3.51 5.45 -4.38
C ALA A 83 -4.83 6.08 -4.85
N LEU A 84 -5.69 5.31 -5.54
CA LEU A 84 -7.02 5.77 -5.94
C LEU A 84 -7.92 6.03 -4.73
N TRP A 85 -7.90 5.15 -3.72
CA TRP A 85 -8.64 5.34 -2.48
C TRP A 85 -8.14 6.55 -1.67
N ASP A 86 -6.83 6.78 -1.63
CA ASP A 86 -6.23 7.97 -1.02
C ASP A 86 -6.73 9.25 -1.70
N ILE A 87 -6.79 9.28 -3.04
CA ILE A 87 -7.40 10.39 -3.80
C ILE A 87 -8.88 10.55 -3.44
N ALA A 88 -9.66 9.48 -3.45
CA ALA A 88 -11.09 9.54 -3.16
C ALA A 88 -11.37 10.09 -1.75
N GLY A 89 -10.57 9.68 -0.75
CA GLY A 89 -10.62 10.22 0.61
C GLY A 89 -10.30 11.70 0.65
N LYS A 90 -9.18 12.12 0.05
CA LYS A 90 -8.77 13.54 -0.01
C LYS A 90 -9.78 14.41 -0.75
N ALA A 91 -10.30 13.95 -1.89
CA ALA A 91 -11.31 14.66 -2.67
C ALA A 91 -12.64 14.82 -1.91
N ALA A 92 -13.02 13.81 -1.12
CA ALA A 92 -14.20 13.88 -0.25
C ALA A 92 -13.95 14.63 1.08
N ASN A 93 -12.70 15.03 1.37
CA ASN A 93 -12.26 15.53 2.67
C ASN A 93 -12.66 14.60 3.83
N LEU A 94 -12.52 13.29 3.62
CA LEU A 94 -12.87 12.24 4.57
C LEU A 94 -11.75 11.19 4.65
N PRO A 95 -11.52 10.60 5.83
CA PRO A 95 -10.67 9.42 5.90
C PRO A 95 -11.33 8.25 5.14
N VAL A 96 -10.52 7.44 4.44
CA VAL A 96 -11.01 6.36 3.55
C VAL A 96 -12.01 5.43 4.23
N TYR A 97 -11.83 5.10 5.51
CA TYR A 97 -12.76 4.22 6.23
C TYR A 97 -14.20 4.75 6.27
N LYS A 98 -14.42 6.07 6.17
CA LYS A 98 -15.76 6.66 6.10
C LYS A 98 -16.44 6.36 4.76
N LEU A 99 -15.67 6.28 3.68
CA LEU A 99 -16.15 5.87 2.36
C LEU A 99 -16.44 4.36 2.31
N LEU A 100 -15.75 3.57 3.14
CA LEU A 100 -15.92 2.12 3.26
C LEU A 100 -17.00 1.70 4.28
N GLY A 101 -17.99 2.55 4.54
CA GLY A 101 -19.11 2.25 5.44
C GLY A 101 -18.93 2.69 6.89
N GLY A 102 -17.83 3.37 7.22
CA GLY A 102 -17.59 3.92 8.55
C GLY A 102 -16.83 2.99 9.50
N LYS A 103 -16.35 3.56 10.61
CA LYS A 103 -15.62 2.80 11.63
C LYS A 103 -16.59 1.91 12.42
N VAL A 104 -16.16 0.69 12.70
CA VAL A 104 -16.87 -0.26 13.59
C VAL A 104 -16.17 -0.40 14.96
N ARG A 105 -15.04 0.30 15.14
CA ARG A 105 -14.24 0.34 16.37
C ARG A 105 -13.41 1.62 16.41
N ASP A 106 -13.05 2.07 17.60
CA ASP A 106 -12.24 3.28 17.78
C ASP A 106 -10.73 3.03 17.74
N GLN A 107 -10.31 1.81 18.06
CA GLN A 107 -8.90 1.40 18.08
C GLN A 107 -8.74 -0.01 17.49
N VAL A 108 -7.58 -0.26 16.89
CA VAL A 108 -7.17 -1.58 16.39
C VAL A 108 -6.02 -2.07 17.25
N ARG A 109 -6.18 -3.24 17.89
CA ARG A 109 -5.08 -3.88 18.63
C ARG A 109 -4.05 -4.36 17.62
N VAL A 110 -2.81 -3.90 17.78
CA VAL A 110 -1.66 -4.30 16.97
C VAL A 110 -0.77 -5.28 17.76
N TYR A 111 0.17 -5.93 17.08
CA TYR A 111 1.23 -6.75 17.67
C TYR A 111 2.52 -6.56 16.85
N ASN A 112 3.67 -6.88 17.42
CA ASN A 112 4.94 -6.75 16.68
C ASN A 112 5.04 -7.75 15.51
N GLY A 113 4.95 -7.23 14.30
CA GLY A 113 5.16 -8.00 13.07
C GLY A 113 6.59 -7.95 12.52
N ALA A 114 7.40 -6.94 12.86
CA ALA A 114 8.57 -6.55 12.06
C ALA A 114 9.86 -6.30 12.87
N VAL A 115 9.78 -5.94 14.14
CA VAL A 115 10.98 -5.81 14.98
C VAL A 115 11.48 -7.22 15.28
N ARG A 116 12.73 -7.49 14.92
CA ARG A 116 13.39 -8.79 15.10
C ARG A 116 14.74 -8.56 15.76
N PHE A 117 14.97 -9.25 16.86
CA PHE A 117 16.29 -9.30 17.50
C PHE A 117 17.11 -10.44 16.86
N PRO A 118 18.45 -10.31 16.78
CA PRO A 118 19.30 -11.39 16.31
C PRO A 118 19.02 -12.69 17.07
N SER A 119 18.74 -13.77 16.36
CA SER A 119 18.52 -15.07 17.01
C SER A 119 19.85 -15.66 17.49
N ARG A 120 19.84 -16.24 18.69
CA ARG A 120 20.98 -17.00 19.25
C ARG A 120 21.02 -18.46 18.81
N GLY A 121 20.00 -18.93 18.08
CA GLY A 121 19.93 -20.29 17.54
C GLY A 121 18.50 -20.72 17.21
N VAL A 122 18.29 -22.00 16.94
CA VAL A 122 16.98 -22.55 16.52
C VAL A 122 16.25 -23.36 17.59
N GLU A 123 16.92 -23.70 18.69
CA GLU A 123 16.28 -24.38 19.84
C GLU A 123 15.14 -23.56 20.47
N PRO A 124 14.11 -24.22 21.06
CA PRO A 124 12.96 -23.56 21.69
C PRO A 124 13.32 -22.42 22.66
N LYS A 125 14.41 -22.58 23.44
CA LYS A 125 14.89 -21.55 24.37
C LYS A 125 15.28 -20.24 23.68
N HIS A 126 15.87 -20.29 22.48
CA HIS A 126 16.30 -19.10 21.76
C HIS A 126 15.10 -18.28 21.27
N HIS A 127 14.04 -18.97 20.85
CA HIS A 127 12.78 -18.32 20.47
C HIS A 127 12.11 -17.67 21.69
N ALA A 128 12.09 -18.35 22.84
CA ALA A 128 11.55 -17.81 24.08
C ALA A 128 12.30 -16.55 24.55
N GLU A 129 13.64 -16.55 24.49
CA GLU A 129 14.47 -15.38 24.79
C GLU A 129 14.15 -14.19 23.86
N ASN A 130 14.00 -14.45 22.56
CA ASN A 130 13.67 -13.41 21.58
C ASN A 130 12.29 -12.78 21.87
N MET A 131 11.29 -13.61 22.18
CA MET A 131 9.95 -13.12 22.54
C MET A 131 9.94 -12.36 23.87
N ALA A 132 10.74 -12.78 24.86
CA ALA A 132 10.90 -12.05 26.11
C ALA A 132 11.52 -10.66 25.90
N ALA A 133 12.56 -10.57 25.06
CA ALA A 133 13.17 -9.30 24.67
C ALA A 133 12.16 -8.40 23.95
N MET A 134 11.38 -8.96 23.02
CA MET A 134 10.34 -8.24 22.31
C MET A 134 9.23 -7.69 23.21
N LYS A 135 8.81 -8.47 24.20
CA LYS A 135 7.82 -8.04 25.20
C LYS A 135 8.36 -6.94 26.13
N ALA A 136 9.67 -6.94 26.40
CA ALA A 136 10.34 -5.94 27.22
C ALA A 136 10.72 -4.66 26.44
N SER A 137 10.47 -4.63 25.13
CA SER A 137 10.85 -3.53 24.24
C SER A 137 10.09 -2.24 24.60
N PRO A 138 10.74 -1.06 24.59
CA PRO A 138 10.12 0.21 24.99
C PRO A 138 8.94 0.65 24.10
N GLU A 139 8.82 0.08 22.90
CA GLU A 139 7.74 0.32 21.95
C GLU A 139 6.39 -0.23 22.43
N GLY A 140 6.37 -1.15 23.41
CA GLY A 140 5.15 -1.60 24.09
C GLY A 140 4.16 -2.37 23.20
N PHE A 141 4.68 -3.21 22.31
CA PHE A 141 3.89 -4.08 21.42
C PHE A 141 3.01 -5.10 22.16
#